data_AF-A0A9N8KQH1-F1
#
_entry.id   AF-A0A9N8KQH1-F1
#
_cell.length_a   1.000
_cell.length_b   1.000
_cell.length_c   1.000
_cell.angle_alpha   90.00
_cell.angle_beta   90.00
_cell.angle_gamma   90.00
#
_symmetry.space_group_name_H-M   'P 1'
#
loop_
_entity.id
_entity.type
_entity.pdbx_description
1 polymer ?
#
loop_
_entity_poly.entity_id
_entity_poly.type
_entity_poly.pdbx_seq_one_letter_code
_entity_poly.pdbx_strand_id
1 'polypeptide(L)'
;MALTSAFMCFGNKKVIKLICTHYAKCSNISALSVKQNFSENVLETASEDLSHITPYFSNTFNLAAYVNNSDTLKKLVDINVDLSKIEKKPYIVNKILKLDFENHMKEHIVFLNDYIGLDEVGNFLTKNPLILCEPIQDLQVRVNYLESKGFQNDQIKRIISWNPFWLMFNTIRIDRRFGYYQKSLQLTGKEVRDLTTRQPKLITYNLHHVKCNMFVIKEEMGFEDEEMKNMVLNKPKLLMMSQQTLLERFNYLHNVMQISHRTILKYPEVLFSRNFKIKQRHLFLSKLGRAQYNPTKENYIPIKSLVLDTDAEFCNNIAKCSVYDFNLFLKTL
;
A
#
# COMPACT_ATOMS: atom_id res chain seq x y z
N MET A 1 -26.77 -6.91 -22.60
CA MET A 1 -27.98 -7.15 -21.79
C MET A 1 -27.93 -8.58 -21.28
N ALA A 2 -28.06 -8.93 -20.02
CA ALA A 2 -28.02 -8.23 -18.75
C ALA A 2 -27.97 -9.35 -17.69
N LEU A 3 -26.84 -9.55 -17.02
CA LEU A 3 -26.78 -10.22 -15.72
C LEU A 3 -25.70 -9.53 -14.89
N THR A 4 -25.95 -8.25 -14.64
CA THR A 4 -25.49 -7.53 -13.46
C THR A 4 -26.55 -7.71 -12.37
N SER A 5 -26.27 -8.54 -11.35
CA SER A 5 -27.03 -8.48 -10.09
C SER A 5 -26.23 -9.06 -8.91
N ALA A 6 -25.67 -8.13 -8.14
CA ALA A 6 -25.61 -8.16 -6.67
C ALA A 6 -25.00 -9.39 -5.97
N PHE A 7 -23.68 -9.47 -5.91
CA PHE A 7 -23.01 -9.90 -4.68
C PHE A 7 -22.88 -8.66 -3.78
N MET A 8 -23.95 -8.35 -3.04
CA MET A 8 -23.86 -7.41 -1.92
C MET A 8 -23.11 -8.10 -0.78
N CYS A 9 -21.92 -7.58 -0.49
CA CYS A 9 -21.17 -7.80 0.73
C CYS A 9 -22.05 -7.52 1.95
N PHE A 10 -22.47 -8.58 2.64
CA PHE A 10 -22.83 -8.50 4.06
C PHE A 10 -21.99 -9.52 4.81
N GLY A 11 -20.78 -9.11 5.18
CA GLY A 11 -19.92 -9.87 6.08
C GLY A 11 -20.64 -10.10 7.41
N ASN A 12 -20.60 -11.35 7.89
CA ASN A 12 -21.33 -11.77 9.07
C ASN A 12 -20.64 -11.25 10.34
N LYS A 13 -20.92 -9.99 10.71
CA LYS A 13 -20.40 -9.29 11.90
C LYS A 13 -20.53 -10.11 13.21
N LYS A 14 -21.43 -11.09 13.26
CA LYS A 14 -21.61 -11.99 14.41
C LYS A 14 -20.43 -12.96 14.58
N VAL A 15 -19.88 -13.53 13.51
CA VAL A 15 -18.80 -14.52 13.58
C VAL A 15 -17.53 -13.88 14.16
N ILE A 16 -17.20 -12.69 13.66
CA ILE A 16 -16.02 -11.94 14.08
C ILE A 16 -16.14 -11.44 15.53
N LYS A 17 -17.33 -10.94 15.93
CA LYS A 17 -17.59 -10.50 17.31
C LYS A 17 -17.60 -11.68 18.29
N LEU A 18 -18.02 -12.87 17.86
CA LEU A 18 -18.01 -14.09 18.66
C LEU A 18 -16.57 -14.59 18.92
N ILE A 19 -15.69 -14.50 17.93
CA ILE A 19 -14.26 -14.84 18.06
C ILE A 19 -13.57 -13.97 19.13
N CYS A 20 -13.80 -12.66 19.11
CA CYS A 20 -13.18 -11.75 20.08
C CYS A 20 -13.79 -11.83 21.49
N THR A 21 -15.08 -12.12 21.62
CA THR A 21 -15.76 -12.18 22.94
C THR A 21 -15.47 -13.47 23.71
N HIS A 22 -15.15 -14.58 23.03
CA HIS A 22 -14.79 -15.83 23.69
C HIS A 22 -13.40 -15.80 24.37
N TYR A 23 -12.47 -14.97 23.87
CA TYR A 23 -11.09 -14.93 24.38
C TYR A 23 -10.93 -14.16 25.70
N ALA A 24 -11.90 -13.32 26.07
CA ALA A 24 -11.91 -12.64 27.37
C ALA A 24 -12.25 -13.59 28.55
N LYS A 25 -12.55 -14.87 28.29
CA LYS A 25 -13.01 -15.84 29.32
C LYS A 25 -12.10 -17.05 29.55
N CYS A 26 -11.00 -17.23 28.82
CA CYS A 26 -10.14 -18.39 28.98
C CYS A 26 -8.65 -18.02 29.08
N SER A 27 -8.28 -17.40 30.19
CA SER A 27 -6.90 -17.37 30.69
C SER A 27 -6.87 -18.15 31.99
N ASN A 28 -6.61 -19.45 31.88
CA ASN A 28 -5.98 -20.33 32.86
C ASN A 28 -6.15 -21.77 32.39
N ILE A 29 -5.05 -22.47 32.08
CA ILE A 29 -4.72 -23.83 32.54
C ILE A 29 -3.37 -24.23 31.93
N SER A 30 -2.57 -24.85 32.80
CA SER A 30 -1.16 -25.22 32.71
C SER A 30 -0.85 -26.41 31.80
N ALA A 31 0.39 -26.41 31.30
CA ALA A 31 1.03 -27.44 30.50
C ALA A 31 1.16 -28.80 31.21
N LEU A 32 0.95 -29.89 30.46
CA LEU A 32 1.38 -31.24 30.79
C LEU A 32 1.97 -31.89 29.52
N SER A 33 3.17 -32.42 29.68
CA SER A 33 4.03 -33.03 28.66
C SER A 33 3.69 -34.50 28.45
N VAL A 34 3.72 -34.97 27.20
CA VAL A 34 3.74 -36.40 26.87
C VAL A 34 4.86 -36.65 25.87
N LYS A 35 5.79 -37.52 26.27
CA LYS A 35 6.89 -38.05 25.45
C LYS A 35 6.34 -39.09 24.47
N GLN A 36 6.73 -39.02 23.19
CA GLN A 36 6.55 -40.12 22.24
C GLN A 36 7.91 -40.78 21.95
N ASN A 37 7.95 -42.10 22.10
CA ASN A 37 9.02 -42.97 21.63
C ASN A 37 8.70 -43.40 20.19
N PHE A 38 9.66 -43.23 19.28
CA PHE A 38 9.65 -43.83 17.95
C PHE A 38 10.37 -45.18 17.98
N SER A 39 9.83 -46.18 17.27
CA SER A 39 10.63 -47.28 16.72
C SER A 39 10.03 -47.73 15.38
N GLU A 40 10.92 -47.90 14.41
CA GLU A 40 10.70 -48.01 12.97
C GLU A 40 10.28 -49.41 12.46
N ASN A 41 9.60 -49.37 11.31
CA ASN A 41 9.58 -50.29 10.16
C ASN A 41 9.06 -51.73 10.31
N VAL A 42 7.98 -52.02 9.56
CA VAL A 42 7.82 -53.29 8.82
C VAL A 42 7.16 -52.98 7.47
N LEU A 43 7.82 -53.38 6.39
CA LEU A 43 7.34 -53.32 5.01
C LEU A 43 6.12 -54.22 4.81
N GLU A 44 4.98 -53.65 4.42
CA GLU A 44 3.90 -54.38 3.73
C GLU A 44 3.66 -53.74 2.37
N THR A 45 3.92 -54.51 1.30
CA THR A 45 3.58 -54.15 -0.07
C THR A 45 2.09 -54.41 -0.31
N ALA A 46 1.27 -53.36 -0.24
CA ALA A 46 -0.13 -53.44 -0.65
C ALA A 46 -0.25 -53.20 -2.17
N SER A 47 -0.72 -54.21 -2.89
CA SER A 47 -1.00 -54.16 -4.34
C SER A 47 -2.47 -53.82 -4.59
N GLU A 48 -2.94 -52.68 -4.10
CA GLU A 48 -4.28 -52.18 -4.40
C GLU A 48 -4.17 -50.95 -5.32
N ASP A 49 -4.86 -51.03 -6.45
CA ASP A 49 -4.97 -49.94 -7.42
C ASP A 49 -5.79 -48.79 -6.83
N LEU A 50 -5.09 -47.82 -6.23
CA LEU A 50 -5.64 -46.63 -5.58
C LEU A 50 -6.07 -45.54 -6.59
N SER A 51 -6.21 -45.85 -7.88
CA SER A 51 -6.63 -44.89 -8.91
C SER A 51 -8.03 -44.29 -8.68
N HIS A 52 -8.83 -44.86 -7.78
CA HIS A 52 -10.13 -44.33 -7.36
C HIS A 52 -10.08 -43.37 -6.15
N ILE A 53 -8.92 -43.18 -5.49
CA ILE A 53 -8.80 -42.31 -4.30
C ILE A 53 -8.24 -40.93 -4.65
N THR A 54 -7.62 -40.77 -5.81
CA THR A 54 -7.10 -39.48 -6.27
C THR A 54 -8.15 -38.79 -7.16
N PRO A 55 -8.80 -37.70 -6.70
CA PRO A 55 -9.60 -36.89 -7.60
C PRO A 55 -8.71 -36.38 -8.72
N TYR A 56 -9.09 -36.72 -9.95
CA TYR A 56 -8.43 -36.33 -11.20
C TYR A 56 -8.21 -34.81 -11.19
N PHE A 57 -6.94 -34.38 -11.05
CA PHE A 57 -6.61 -32.95 -10.96
C PHE A 57 -6.72 -32.30 -12.34
N SER A 58 -7.85 -31.66 -12.63
CA SER A 58 -7.96 -30.74 -13.75
C SER A 58 -7.01 -29.56 -13.53
N ASN A 59 -6.20 -29.21 -14.54
CA ASN A 59 -5.19 -28.13 -14.58
C ASN A 59 -5.71 -26.69 -14.36
N THR A 60 -6.91 -26.53 -13.80
CA THR A 60 -7.49 -25.26 -13.36
C THR A 60 -7.82 -25.39 -11.88
N PHE A 61 -6.80 -25.25 -11.02
CA PHE A 61 -7.02 -25.12 -9.58
C PHE A 61 -7.89 -23.88 -9.35
N ASN A 62 -9.13 -24.09 -8.92
CA ASN A 62 -10.08 -23.03 -8.56
C ASN A 62 -10.39 -23.12 -7.06
N LEU A 63 -9.86 -22.20 -6.24
CA LEU A 63 -10.12 -22.13 -4.80
C LEU A 63 -11.61 -22.07 -4.50
N ALA A 64 -12.41 -21.42 -5.36
CA ALA A 64 -13.86 -21.30 -5.16
C ALA A 64 -14.57 -22.66 -5.12
N ALA A 65 -14.08 -23.65 -5.87
CA ALA A 65 -14.62 -25.01 -5.81
C ALA A 65 -14.26 -25.72 -4.49
N TYR A 66 -13.12 -25.35 -3.88
CA TYR A 66 -12.61 -25.93 -2.64
C TYR A 66 -13.16 -25.25 -1.38
N VAL A 67 -13.66 -24.01 -1.48
CA VAL A 67 -14.24 -23.25 -0.36
C VAL A 67 -15.39 -24.01 0.29
N ASN A 68 -16.26 -24.67 -0.49
CA ASN A 68 -17.40 -25.40 0.06
C ASN A 68 -17.00 -26.63 0.90
N ASN A 69 -15.80 -27.15 0.66
CA ASN A 69 -15.29 -28.37 1.30
C ASN A 69 -14.32 -28.08 2.47
N SER A 70 -13.91 -26.81 2.66
CA SER A 70 -12.95 -26.44 3.71
C SER A 70 -13.52 -25.36 4.63
N ASP A 71 -13.70 -25.70 5.90
CA ASP A 71 -14.19 -24.76 6.91
C ASP A 71 -13.24 -23.58 7.14
N THR A 72 -11.92 -23.79 7.02
CA THR A 72 -10.91 -22.71 7.06
C THR A 72 -11.14 -21.68 5.97
N LEU A 73 -11.38 -22.13 4.73
CA LEU A 73 -11.62 -21.21 3.62
C LEU A 73 -12.95 -20.47 3.76
N LYS A 74 -14.01 -21.12 4.24
CA LYS A 74 -15.30 -20.46 4.54
C LYS A 74 -15.10 -19.33 5.56
N LYS A 75 -14.39 -19.58 6.65
CA LYS A 75 -14.13 -18.56 7.68
C LYS A 75 -13.29 -17.40 7.16
N LEU A 76 -12.32 -17.64 6.25
CA LEU A 76 -11.59 -16.56 5.60
C LEU A 76 -12.49 -15.70 4.70
N VAL A 77 -13.43 -16.32 3.98
CA VAL A 77 -14.45 -15.61 3.20
C VAL A 77 -15.38 -14.80 4.11
N ASP A 78 -15.76 -15.35 5.27
CA ASP A 78 -16.58 -14.63 6.27
C ASP A 78 -15.89 -13.36 6.81
N ILE A 79 -14.55 -13.36 6.87
CA ILE A 79 -13.72 -12.20 7.26
C ILE A 79 -13.47 -11.25 6.07
N ASN A 80 -14.12 -11.50 4.92
CA ASN A 80 -14.02 -10.69 3.71
C ASN A 80 -12.60 -10.72 3.08
N VAL A 81 -11.93 -11.87 3.17
CA VAL A 81 -10.68 -12.13 2.44
C VAL A 81 -11.01 -12.49 0.99
N ASP A 82 -10.42 -11.77 0.04
CA ASP A 82 -10.59 -12.02 -1.39
C ASP A 82 -9.63 -13.11 -1.86
N LEU A 83 -10.12 -14.35 -1.82
CA LEU A 83 -9.37 -15.55 -2.22
C LEU A 83 -8.96 -15.52 -3.70
N SER A 84 -9.70 -14.82 -4.57
CA SER A 84 -9.38 -14.72 -6.01
C SER A 84 -8.04 -14.02 -6.26
N LYS A 85 -7.65 -13.09 -5.37
CA LYS A 85 -6.35 -12.41 -5.45
C LYS A 85 -5.22 -13.28 -4.91
N ILE A 86 -5.49 -14.12 -3.92
CA ILE A 86 -4.52 -15.04 -3.32
C ILE A 86 -4.21 -16.18 -4.30
N GLU A 87 -5.24 -16.69 -4.97
CA GLU A 87 -5.17 -17.76 -5.95
C GLU A 87 -4.18 -17.50 -7.10
N LYS A 88 -4.02 -16.24 -7.50
CA LYS A 88 -3.04 -15.82 -8.52
C LYS A 88 -1.59 -16.16 -8.16
N LYS A 89 -1.33 -16.57 -6.91
CA LYS A 89 -0.01 -16.92 -6.39
C LYS A 89 -0.05 -18.34 -5.80
N PRO A 90 0.15 -19.39 -6.63
CA PRO A 90 0.04 -20.79 -6.20
C PRO A 90 0.93 -21.14 -4.99
N TYR A 91 2.13 -20.55 -4.89
CA TYR A 91 3.02 -20.78 -3.76
C TYR A 91 2.44 -20.29 -2.42
N ILE A 92 1.63 -19.23 -2.44
CA ILE A 92 0.96 -18.69 -1.25
C ILE A 92 -0.17 -19.62 -0.85
N VAL A 93 -0.99 -20.03 -1.83
CA VAL A 93 -2.11 -20.96 -1.63
C VAL A 93 -1.64 -22.22 -0.93
N ASN A 94 -0.57 -22.85 -1.43
CA ASN A 94 -0.02 -24.08 -0.84
C ASN A 94 0.44 -23.92 0.61
N LYS A 95 0.85 -22.72 1.02
CA LYS A 95 1.20 -22.44 2.42
C LYS A 95 -0.05 -22.23 3.28
N ILE A 96 -1.01 -21.46 2.79
CA ILE A 96 -2.24 -21.15 3.54
C ILE A 96 -3.11 -22.40 3.75
N LEU A 97 -3.24 -23.27 2.75
CA LEU A 97 -4.05 -24.48 2.85
C LEU A 97 -3.52 -25.48 3.89
N LYS A 98 -2.23 -25.39 4.26
CA LYS A 98 -1.62 -26.22 5.31
C LYS A 98 -1.86 -25.67 6.71
N LEU A 99 -2.34 -24.44 6.84
CA LEU A 99 -2.57 -23.80 8.13
C LEU A 99 -3.97 -24.13 8.64
N ASP A 100 -4.06 -24.38 9.94
CA ASP A 100 -5.34 -24.57 10.63
C ASP A 100 -5.91 -23.23 11.12
N PHE A 101 -7.22 -23.05 10.97
CA PHE A 101 -7.86 -21.79 11.31
C PHE A 101 -7.91 -21.53 12.82
N GLU A 102 -8.38 -22.51 13.61
CA GLU A 102 -8.63 -22.31 15.04
C GLU A 102 -7.35 -22.19 15.83
N ASN A 103 -6.35 -23.02 15.52
CA ASN A 103 -5.11 -23.07 16.28
C ASN A 103 -4.05 -22.04 15.83
N HIS A 104 -4.12 -21.53 14.59
CA HIS A 104 -3.07 -20.63 14.07
C HIS A 104 -3.62 -19.30 13.54
N MET A 105 -4.56 -19.32 12.59
CA MET A 105 -5.00 -18.09 11.93
C MET A 105 -5.74 -17.15 12.87
N LYS A 106 -6.52 -17.70 13.80
CA LYS A 106 -7.31 -16.93 14.78
C LYS A 106 -6.45 -16.01 15.63
N GLU A 107 -5.34 -16.49 16.15
CA GLU A 107 -4.43 -15.67 16.97
C GLU A 107 -3.85 -14.49 16.17
N HIS A 108 -3.50 -14.72 14.90
CA HIS A 108 -3.04 -13.66 14.00
C HIS A 108 -4.13 -12.63 13.69
N ILE A 109 -5.36 -13.08 13.50
CA ILE A 109 -6.52 -12.19 13.26
C ILE A 109 -6.75 -11.30 14.48
N VAL A 110 -6.70 -11.86 15.69
CA VAL A 110 -6.82 -11.10 16.94
C VAL A 110 -5.68 -10.09 17.08
N PHE A 111 -4.44 -10.53 16.89
CA PHE A 111 -3.26 -9.64 16.90
C PHE A 111 -3.40 -8.49 15.90
N LEU A 112 -3.78 -8.78 14.65
CA LEU A 112 -3.93 -7.75 13.62
C LEU A 112 -5.06 -6.78 13.96
N ASN A 113 -6.18 -7.29 14.50
CA ASN A 113 -7.33 -6.48 14.87
C ASN A 113 -6.97 -5.33 15.82
N ASP A 114 -6.06 -5.55 16.78
CA ASP A 114 -5.65 -4.52 17.73
C ASP A 114 -5.01 -3.30 17.05
N TYR A 115 -4.48 -3.48 15.84
CA TYR A 115 -3.82 -2.43 15.06
C TYR A 115 -4.63 -1.88 13.89
N ILE A 116 -5.37 -2.73 13.16
CA ILE A 116 -6.04 -2.33 11.90
C ILE A 116 -7.57 -2.24 12.02
N GLY A 117 -8.16 -2.88 13.03
CA GLY A 117 -9.60 -2.99 13.22
C GLY A 117 -10.26 -4.09 12.35
N LEU A 118 -11.34 -4.67 12.89
CA LEU A 118 -12.02 -5.85 12.34
C LEU A 118 -12.41 -5.72 10.87
N ASP A 119 -12.93 -4.57 10.46
CA ASP A 119 -13.47 -4.36 9.11
C ASP A 119 -12.37 -4.40 8.03
N GLU A 120 -11.12 -4.10 8.38
CA GLU A 120 -9.98 -4.04 7.44
C GLU A 120 -9.11 -5.30 7.44
N VAL A 121 -9.32 -6.24 8.38
CA VAL A 121 -8.52 -7.48 8.46
C VAL A 121 -8.60 -8.28 7.15
N GLY A 122 -9.79 -8.42 6.57
CA GLY A 122 -9.98 -9.11 5.29
C GLY A 122 -9.16 -8.51 4.15
N ASN A 123 -9.20 -7.18 4.02
CA ASN A 123 -8.43 -6.43 3.02
C ASN A 123 -6.92 -6.52 3.28
N PHE A 124 -6.50 -6.52 4.54
CA PHE A 124 -5.10 -6.67 4.93
C PHE A 124 -4.57 -8.06 4.53
N LEU A 125 -5.27 -9.13 4.92
CA LEU A 125 -4.90 -10.51 4.59
C LEU A 125 -4.95 -10.78 3.09
N THR A 126 -5.90 -10.16 2.37
CA THR A 126 -5.94 -10.19 0.90
C THR A 126 -4.64 -9.66 0.27
N LYS A 127 -4.06 -8.60 0.85
CA LYS A 127 -2.81 -7.98 0.36
C LYS A 127 -1.59 -8.78 0.78
N ASN A 128 -1.52 -9.19 2.04
CA ASN A 128 -0.39 -9.95 2.60
C ASN A 128 -0.88 -11.15 3.42
N PRO A 129 -1.23 -12.28 2.78
CA PRO A 129 -1.70 -13.45 3.51
C PRO A 129 -0.55 -14.25 4.14
N LEU A 130 0.69 -14.03 3.69
CA LEU A 130 1.88 -14.71 4.24
C LEU A 130 2.19 -14.29 5.68
N ILE A 131 1.58 -13.22 6.18
CA ILE A 131 1.69 -12.83 7.59
C ILE A 131 1.22 -13.95 8.53
N LEU A 132 0.28 -14.80 8.08
CA LEU A 132 -0.23 -15.95 8.84
C LEU A 132 0.80 -17.08 8.99
N CYS A 133 1.89 -17.03 8.21
CA CYS A 133 2.98 -18.00 8.27
C CYS A 133 4.13 -17.54 9.17
N GLU A 134 4.11 -16.31 9.67
CA GLU A 134 5.16 -15.78 10.55
C GLU A 134 4.80 -16.06 12.01
N PRO A 135 5.78 -16.34 12.89
CA PRO A 135 5.50 -16.47 14.31
C PRO A 135 4.96 -15.16 14.91
N ILE A 136 3.89 -15.22 15.70
CA ILE A 136 3.27 -14.03 16.32
C ILE A 136 4.27 -13.29 17.23
N GLN A 137 5.13 -14.03 17.92
CA GLN A 137 6.17 -13.46 18.78
C GLN A 137 7.10 -12.53 18.00
N ASP A 138 7.46 -12.92 16.77
CA ASP A 138 8.30 -12.09 15.89
C ASP A 138 7.56 -10.83 15.44
N LEU A 139 6.26 -10.94 15.14
CA LEU A 139 5.43 -9.79 14.80
C LEU A 139 5.36 -8.80 15.97
N GLN A 140 5.18 -9.31 17.20
CA GLN A 140 5.17 -8.50 18.41
C GLN A 140 6.53 -7.82 18.64
N VAL A 141 7.66 -8.52 18.45
CA VAL A 141 9.00 -7.92 18.54
C VAL A 141 9.16 -6.77 17.55
N ARG A 142 8.64 -6.92 16.32
CA ARG A 142 8.67 -5.86 15.28
C ARG A 142 7.80 -4.65 15.67
N VAL A 143 6.70 -4.85 16.41
CA VAL A 143 5.90 -3.76 16.99
C VAL A 143 6.61 -3.09 18.16
N ASN A 144 7.10 -3.86 19.14
CA ASN A 144 7.83 -3.36 20.31
C ASN A 144 9.06 -2.54 19.89
N TYR A 145 9.69 -2.91 18.78
CA TYR A 145 10.75 -2.10 18.18
C TYR A 145 10.28 -0.69 17.79
N LEU A 146 9.11 -0.53 17.16
CA LEU A 146 8.56 0.80 16.87
C LEU A 146 8.31 1.60 18.16
N GLU A 147 7.76 0.96 19.19
CA GLU A 147 7.54 1.60 20.50
C GLU A 147 8.86 2.09 21.11
N SER A 148 9.90 1.25 21.08
CA SER A 148 11.25 1.62 21.56
C SER A 148 11.88 2.79 20.79
N LYS A 149 11.44 3.04 19.54
CA LYS A 149 11.88 4.18 18.73
C LYS A 149 10.99 5.43 18.93
N GLY A 150 10.07 5.37 19.89
CA GLY A 150 9.22 6.48 20.32
C GLY A 150 8.04 6.74 19.38
N PHE A 151 7.64 5.76 18.56
CA PHE A 151 6.38 5.85 17.82
C PHE A 151 5.21 5.72 18.78
N GLN A 152 4.23 6.62 18.64
CA GLN A 152 3.00 6.57 19.41
C GLN A 152 2.09 5.45 18.88
N ASN A 153 1.17 4.96 19.71
CA ASN A 153 0.31 3.83 19.34
C ASN A 153 -0.52 4.12 18.08
N ASP A 154 -1.11 5.32 17.96
CA ASP A 154 -1.82 5.77 16.76
C ASP A 154 -0.94 5.77 15.49
N GLN A 155 0.33 6.18 15.61
CA GLN A 155 1.31 6.12 14.53
C GLN A 155 1.61 4.67 14.12
N ILE A 156 1.77 3.77 15.09
CA ILE A 156 2.01 2.34 14.85
C ILE A 156 0.81 1.71 14.12
N LYS A 157 -0.41 1.96 14.61
CA LYS A 157 -1.65 1.52 13.96
C LYS A 157 -1.73 1.99 12.52
N ARG A 158 -1.39 3.25 12.27
CA ARG A 158 -1.33 3.81 10.92
C ARG A 158 -0.26 3.15 10.05
N ILE A 159 0.93 2.90 10.57
CA ILE A 159 2.03 2.25 9.85
C ILE A 159 1.63 0.85 9.39
N ILE A 160 1.07 0.04 10.30
CA ILE A 160 0.69 -1.34 10.02
C ILE A 160 -0.50 -1.37 9.05
N SER A 161 -1.56 -0.60 9.31
CA SER A 161 -2.75 -0.57 8.45
C SER A 161 -2.44 -0.12 7.01
N TRP A 162 -1.57 0.88 6.83
CA TRP A 162 -1.26 1.43 5.50
C TRP A 162 -0.18 0.63 4.75
N ASN A 163 0.57 -0.23 5.44
CA ASN A 163 1.55 -1.10 4.82
C ASN A 163 1.47 -2.53 5.37
N PRO A 164 0.65 -3.40 4.76
CA PRO A 164 0.47 -4.78 5.21
C PRO A 164 1.74 -5.64 5.23
N PHE A 165 2.78 -5.22 4.52
CA PHE A 165 4.07 -5.89 4.50
C PHE A 165 5.05 -5.36 5.55
N TRP A 166 4.73 -4.31 6.30
CA TRP A 166 5.65 -3.69 7.26
C TRP A 166 6.22 -4.73 8.23
N LEU A 167 5.33 -5.50 8.85
CA LEU A 167 5.69 -6.52 9.82
C LEU A 167 6.40 -7.72 9.20
N MET A 168 6.63 -7.78 7.89
CA MET A 168 7.47 -8.82 7.27
C MET A 168 8.96 -8.44 7.25
N PHE A 169 9.32 -7.22 7.65
CA PHE A 169 10.70 -6.73 7.64
C PHE A 169 11.33 -6.92 9.01
N ASN A 170 12.58 -7.38 9.04
CA ASN A 170 13.34 -7.42 10.27
C ASN A 170 13.65 -6.01 10.79
N THR A 171 13.79 -5.90 12.11
CA THR A 171 14.02 -4.63 12.81
C THR A 171 15.35 -3.99 12.38
N ILE A 172 16.39 -4.80 12.16
CA ILE A 172 17.71 -4.34 11.70
C ILE A 172 17.62 -3.62 10.34
N ARG A 173 16.86 -4.16 9.38
CA ARG A 173 16.69 -3.54 8.06
C ARG A 173 15.93 -2.23 8.17
N ILE A 174 14.89 -2.18 9.01
CA ILE A 174 14.13 -0.95 9.26
C ILE A 174 15.03 0.10 9.92
N ASP A 175 15.83 -0.28 10.92
CA ASP A 175 16.76 0.62 11.62
C ASP A 175 17.79 1.25 10.68
N ARG A 176 18.42 0.42 9.83
CA ARG A 176 19.34 0.91 8.79
C ARG A 176 18.67 1.89 7.84
N ARG A 177 17.39 1.69 7.52
CA ARG A 177 16.62 2.56 6.63
C ARG A 177 16.26 3.87 7.32
N PHE A 178 15.85 3.84 8.58
CA PHE A 178 15.69 5.05 9.39
C PHE A 178 16.99 5.85 9.44
N GLY A 179 18.11 5.19 9.75
CA GLY A 179 19.43 5.82 9.75
C GLY A 179 19.84 6.42 8.40
N TYR A 180 19.47 5.78 7.29
CA TYR A 180 19.69 6.34 5.95
C TYR A 180 18.90 7.65 5.76
N TYR A 181 17.58 7.66 5.98
CA TYR A 181 16.78 8.88 5.81
C TYR A 181 17.24 9.98 6.75
N GLN A 182 17.61 9.62 7.99
CA GLN A 182 18.11 10.57 8.98
C GLN A 182 19.41 11.25 8.51
N LYS A 183 20.36 10.48 7.97
CA LYS A 183 21.64 11.02 7.48
C LYS A 183 21.49 11.77 6.16
N SER A 184 20.78 11.22 5.19
CA SER A 184 20.67 11.78 3.85
C SER A 184 19.84 13.07 3.78
N LEU A 185 18.86 13.24 4.68
CA LEU A 185 18.00 14.42 4.72
C LEU A 185 18.18 15.24 6.01
N GLN A 186 19.18 14.92 6.84
CA GLN A 186 19.43 15.58 8.13
C GLN A 186 18.15 15.70 8.98
N LEU A 187 17.41 14.58 9.10
CA LEU A 187 16.16 14.55 9.85
C LEU A 187 16.41 14.41 11.35
N THR A 188 15.56 15.04 12.14
CA THR A 188 15.41 14.73 13.56
C THR A 188 14.66 13.42 13.75
N GLY A 189 14.77 12.82 14.94
CA GLY A 189 14.01 11.60 15.27
C GLY A 189 12.50 11.77 15.12
N LYS A 190 11.97 12.98 15.41
CA LYS A 190 10.55 13.31 15.18
C LYS A 190 10.20 13.31 13.70
N GLU A 191 11.01 13.97 12.86
CA GLU A 191 10.79 14.03 11.41
C GLU A 191 10.86 12.65 10.76
N VAL A 192 11.74 11.74 11.23
CA VAL A 192 11.76 10.34 10.76
C VAL A 192 10.46 9.63 11.09
N ARG A 193 9.91 9.82 12.30
CA ARG A 193 8.61 9.25 12.68
C ARG A 193 7.47 9.83 11.85
N ASP A 194 7.47 11.13 11.62
CA ASP A 194 6.45 11.81 10.82
C ASP A 194 6.50 11.36 9.35
N LEU A 195 7.70 11.25 8.76
CA LEU A 195 7.92 10.70 7.41
C LEU A 195 7.40 9.27 7.30
N THR A 196 7.77 8.42 8.26
CA THR A 196 7.40 7.01 8.30
C THR A 196 5.88 6.84 8.45
N THR A 197 5.26 7.61 9.34
CA THR A 197 3.81 7.56 9.59
C THR A 197 3.02 8.08 8.38
N ARG A 198 3.53 9.11 7.69
CA ARG A 198 2.90 9.70 6.50
C ARG A 198 2.94 8.75 5.30
N GLN A 199 4.06 8.07 5.08
CA GLN A 199 4.24 7.13 3.96
C GLN A 199 5.01 5.88 4.40
N PRO A 200 4.37 4.93 5.11
CA PRO A 200 5.07 3.75 5.64
C PRO A 200 5.73 2.89 4.57
N LYS A 201 5.08 2.81 3.39
CA LYS A 201 5.60 2.05 2.25
C LYS A 201 6.97 2.56 1.75
N LEU A 202 7.27 3.84 1.94
CA LEU A 202 8.57 4.43 1.54
C LEU A 202 9.72 3.73 2.25
N ILE A 203 9.59 3.50 3.56
CA ILE A 203 10.63 2.83 4.36
C ILE A 203 10.86 1.42 3.84
N THR A 204 9.81 0.67 3.51
CA THR A 204 9.93 -0.69 2.97
C THR A 204 10.26 -0.76 1.47
N TYR A 205 10.34 0.39 0.78
CA TYR A 205 10.50 0.44 -0.68
C TYR A 205 11.91 0.02 -1.14
N ASN A 206 12.12 -0.07 -2.46
CA ASN A 206 13.46 -0.27 -2.99
C ASN A 206 14.35 0.94 -2.64
N LEU A 207 15.39 0.71 -1.85
CA LEU A 207 16.25 1.79 -1.34
C LEU A 207 17.15 2.37 -2.44
N HIS A 208 17.55 1.55 -3.42
CA HIS A 208 18.32 2.03 -4.56
C HIS A 208 17.49 3.01 -5.40
N HIS A 209 16.23 2.66 -5.68
CA HIS A 209 15.30 3.56 -6.36
C HIS A 209 15.14 4.90 -5.63
N VAL A 210 14.99 4.86 -4.30
CA VAL A 210 14.91 6.08 -3.48
C VAL A 210 16.17 6.93 -3.60
N LYS A 211 17.36 6.30 -3.55
CA LYS A 211 18.65 6.98 -3.70
C LYS A 211 18.76 7.68 -5.05
N CYS A 212 18.40 7.01 -6.14
CA CYS A 212 18.40 7.59 -7.49
C CYS A 212 17.46 8.79 -7.58
N ASN A 213 16.24 8.69 -7.03
CA ASN A 213 15.31 9.81 -7.03
C ASN A 213 15.77 10.99 -6.17
N MET A 214 16.41 10.75 -5.02
CA MET A 214 17.02 11.83 -4.23
C MET A 214 18.13 12.53 -5.01
N PHE A 215 18.98 11.77 -5.70
CA PHE A 215 20.04 12.30 -6.56
C PHE A 215 19.45 13.17 -7.69
N VAL A 216 18.41 12.68 -8.37
CA VAL A 216 17.75 13.41 -9.47
C VAL A 216 17.10 14.71 -8.99
N ILE A 217 16.41 14.69 -7.84
CA ILE A 217 15.80 15.89 -7.27
C ILE A 217 16.86 16.95 -6.95
N LYS A 218 18.03 16.53 -6.48
CA LYS A 218 19.12 17.45 -6.17
C LYS A 218 19.87 17.93 -7.41
N GLU A 219 20.43 17.00 -8.18
CA GLU A 219 21.40 17.31 -9.24
C GLU A 219 20.74 17.69 -10.56
N GLU A 220 19.66 17.00 -10.96
CA GLU A 220 19.01 17.25 -12.25
C GLU A 220 17.88 18.29 -12.14
N MET A 221 17.12 18.26 -11.03
CA MET A 221 16.06 19.22 -10.79
C MET A 221 16.56 20.49 -10.09
N GLY A 222 17.77 20.47 -9.49
CA GLY A 222 18.42 21.65 -8.93
C GLY A 222 17.83 22.15 -7.62
N PHE A 223 17.22 21.28 -6.80
CA PHE A 223 16.74 21.66 -5.47
C PHE A 223 17.87 21.54 -4.43
N GLU A 224 17.96 22.53 -3.53
CA GLU A 224 18.92 22.49 -2.43
C GLU A 224 18.55 21.41 -1.38
N ASP A 225 19.49 21.05 -0.51
CA ASP A 225 19.29 19.99 0.48
C ASP A 225 18.10 20.28 1.43
N GLU A 226 17.95 21.53 1.89
CA GLU A 226 16.83 21.94 2.74
C GLU A 226 15.49 21.97 1.99
N GLU A 227 15.52 22.40 0.73
CA GLU A 227 14.35 22.40 -0.15
C GLU A 227 13.87 20.97 -0.42
N MET A 228 14.80 20.06 -0.73
CA MET A 228 14.52 18.63 -0.89
C MET A 228 13.97 18.03 0.40
N LYS A 229 14.59 18.32 1.56
CA LYS A 229 14.10 17.86 2.87
C LYS A 229 12.64 18.27 3.07
N ASN A 230 12.32 19.55 2.91
CA ASN A 230 10.96 20.06 3.07
C ASN A 230 9.98 19.41 2.07
N MET A 231 10.40 19.26 0.81
CA MET A 231 9.59 18.63 -0.23
C MET A 231 9.27 17.16 0.10
N VAL A 232 10.27 16.39 0.55
CA VAL A 232 10.12 14.97 0.90
C VAL A 232 9.26 14.79 2.15
N LEU A 233 9.46 15.59 3.20
CA LEU A 233 8.64 15.52 4.41
C LEU A 233 7.16 15.82 4.11
N ASN A 234 6.91 16.77 3.20
CA ASN A 234 5.55 17.11 2.78
C ASN A 234 4.93 16.03 1.90
N LYS A 235 5.64 15.57 0.87
CA LYS A 235 5.15 14.64 -0.15
C LYS A 235 6.12 13.47 -0.38
N PRO A 236 6.21 12.50 0.56
CA PRO A 236 7.23 11.44 0.51
C PRO A 236 7.10 10.51 -0.71
N LYS A 237 5.90 10.44 -1.29
CA LYS A 237 5.60 9.63 -2.48
C LYS A 237 6.43 10.03 -3.70
N LEU A 238 6.98 11.25 -3.76
CA LEU A 238 7.89 11.69 -4.82
C LEU A 238 9.07 10.73 -5.00
N LEU A 239 9.64 10.26 -3.89
CA LEU A 239 10.79 9.34 -3.89
C LEU A 239 10.46 7.94 -4.42
N MET A 240 9.17 7.61 -4.59
CA MET A 240 8.70 6.32 -5.09
C MET A 240 8.22 6.38 -6.54
N MET A 241 8.21 7.57 -7.16
CA MET A 241 7.81 7.73 -8.56
C MET A 241 8.87 7.18 -9.52
N SER A 242 8.45 6.81 -10.74
CA SER A 242 9.42 6.57 -11.82
C SER A 242 10.29 7.81 -12.03
N GLN A 243 11.60 7.61 -12.07
CA GLN A 243 12.59 8.66 -12.30
C GLN A 243 12.30 9.42 -13.60
N GLN A 244 12.12 8.69 -14.70
CA GLN A 244 11.79 9.27 -16.00
C GLN A 244 10.54 10.15 -15.93
N THR A 245 9.46 9.63 -15.34
CA THR A 245 8.20 10.38 -15.23
C THR A 245 8.34 11.61 -14.32
N LEU A 246 9.13 11.53 -13.26
CA LEU A 246 9.38 12.65 -12.36
C LEU A 246 10.13 13.78 -13.09
N LEU A 247 11.20 13.42 -13.79
CA LEU A 247 12.03 14.37 -14.55
C LEU A 247 11.27 15.00 -15.72
N GLU A 248 10.54 14.21 -16.51
CA GLU A 248 9.72 14.73 -17.61
C GLU A 248 8.70 15.77 -17.13
N ARG A 249 8.07 15.52 -15.97
CA ARG A 249 7.09 16.46 -15.38
C ARG A 249 7.76 17.72 -14.87
N PHE A 250 8.92 17.58 -14.19
CA PHE A 250 9.68 18.73 -13.75
C PHE A 250 10.16 19.58 -14.94
N ASN A 251 10.74 18.97 -15.97
CA ASN A 251 11.22 19.65 -17.17
C ASN A 251 10.10 20.43 -17.87
N TYR A 252 8.90 19.86 -17.97
CA TYR A 252 7.78 20.58 -18.54
C TYR A 252 7.37 21.80 -17.70
N LEU A 253 7.29 21.64 -16.37
CA LEU A 253 6.94 22.73 -15.46
C LEU A 253 8.01 23.83 -15.42
N HIS A 254 9.27 23.46 -15.22
CA HIS A 254 10.35 24.41 -15.02
C HIS A 254 10.84 25.00 -16.36
N ASN A 255 11.19 24.16 -17.33
CA ASN A 255 11.84 24.62 -18.57
C ASN A 255 10.84 25.09 -19.63
N VAL A 256 9.65 24.49 -19.72
CA VAL A 256 8.64 24.90 -20.72
C VAL A 256 7.72 25.98 -20.15
N MET A 257 7.13 25.73 -18.98
CA MET A 257 6.18 26.68 -18.37
C MET A 257 6.85 27.79 -17.55
N GLN A 258 8.18 27.78 -17.41
CA GLN A 258 8.96 28.80 -16.71
C GLN A 258 8.55 28.97 -15.24
N ILE A 259 8.17 27.86 -14.59
CA ILE A 259 7.76 27.85 -13.18
C ILE A 259 8.99 27.77 -12.29
N SER A 260 9.16 28.74 -11.40
CA SER A 260 10.28 28.75 -10.45
C SER A 260 10.27 27.56 -9.48
N HIS A 261 11.46 27.14 -9.02
CA HIS A 261 11.65 26.14 -7.96
C HIS A 261 10.83 26.45 -6.72
N ARG A 262 10.83 27.72 -6.28
CA ARG A 262 10.03 28.19 -5.13
C ARG A 262 8.53 27.89 -5.28
N THR A 263 7.98 28.05 -6.49
CA THR A 263 6.57 27.73 -6.75
C THR A 263 6.32 26.23 -6.70
N ILE A 264 7.24 25.42 -7.24
CA ILE A 264 7.16 23.95 -7.21
C ILE A 264 7.27 23.43 -5.77
N LEU A 265 8.16 24.00 -4.95
CA LEU A 265 8.31 23.67 -3.53
C LEU A 265 7.06 23.98 -2.71
N LYS A 266 6.35 25.05 -3.05
CA LYS A 266 5.09 25.42 -2.40
C LYS A 266 3.95 24.46 -2.79
N TYR A 267 3.98 23.92 -4.00
CA TYR A 267 2.93 23.04 -4.53
C TYR A 267 3.49 21.75 -5.15
N PRO A 268 4.21 20.90 -4.40
CA PRO A 268 4.90 19.73 -4.94
C PRO A 268 3.93 18.68 -5.53
N GLU A 269 2.64 18.73 -5.15
CA GLU A 269 1.60 17.90 -5.75
C GLU A 269 1.45 18.06 -7.27
N VAL A 270 1.90 19.18 -7.86
CA VAL A 270 1.87 19.35 -9.32
C VAL A 270 2.71 18.30 -10.05
N LEU A 271 3.78 17.80 -9.41
CA LEU A 271 4.60 16.72 -9.93
C LEU A 271 3.86 15.37 -9.93
N PHE A 272 2.75 15.22 -9.19
CA PHE A 272 1.94 14.01 -9.22
C PHE A 272 0.93 13.96 -10.37
N SER A 273 0.58 15.11 -10.94
CA SER A 273 -0.36 15.16 -12.06
C SER A 273 0.24 14.57 -13.33
N ARG A 274 -0.61 13.97 -14.18
CA ARG A 274 -0.18 13.39 -15.45
C ARG A 274 0.24 14.49 -16.41
N ASN A 275 1.35 14.29 -17.12
CA ASN A 275 1.96 15.33 -17.96
C ASN A 275 1.00 15.87 -19.03
N PHE A 276 0.22 14.99 -19.68
CA PHE A 276 -0.75 15.42 -20.70
C PHE A 276 -1.79 16.41 -20.17
N LYS A 277 -2.26 16.25 -18.93
CA LYS A 277 -3.28 17.13 -18.32
C LYS A 277 -2.72 18.55 -18.13
N ILE A 278 -1.50 18.65 -17.60
CA ILE A 278 -0.83 19.96 -17.44
C ILE A 278 -0.54 20.56 -18.81
N LYS A 279 -0.01 19.77 -19.75
CA LYS A 279 0.34 20.22 -21.10
C LYS A 279 -0.85 20.76 -21.86
N GLN A 280 -1.96 20.04 -21.89
CA GLN A 280 -3.20 20.46 -22.55
C GLN A 280 -3.73 21.78 -21.98
N ARG A 281 -3.80 21.89 -20.64
CA ARG A 281 -4.29 23.10 -19.96
C ARG A 281 -3.34 24.29 -20.15
N HIS A 282 -2.04 24.06 -20.08
CA HIS A 282 -1.04 25.09 -20.33
C HIS A 282 -1.12 25.61 -21.78
N LEU A 283 -1.07 24.71 -22.77
CA LEU A 283 -1.12 25.08 -24.19
C LEU A 283 -2.41 25.85 -24.52
N PHE A 284 -3.53 25.45 -23.94
CA PHE A 284 -4.79 26.16 -24.10
C PHE A 284 -4.75 27.57 -23.51
N LEU A 285 -4.24 27.74 -22.29
CA LEU A 285 -4.06 29.07 -21.69
C LEU A 285 -3.06 29.93 -22.48
N SER A 286 -2.02 29.32 -23.03
CA SER A 286 -1.05 30.01 -23.89
C SER A 286 -1.73 30.50 -25.18
N LYS A 287 -2.60 29.69 -25.79
CA LYS A 287 -3.39 30.08 -26.97
C LYS A 287 -4.35 31.23 -26.67
N LEU A 288 -4.91 31.27 -25.46
CA LEU A 288 -5.78 32.36 -24.99
C LEU A 288 -5.01 33.60 -24.51
N GLY A 289 -3.67 33.58 -24.47
CA GLY A 289 -2.86 34.67 -23.91
C GLY A 289 -2.99 34.83 -22.39
N ARG A 290 -3.48 33.80 -21.69
CA ARG A 290 -3.76 33.79 -20.24
C ARG A 290 -2.74 33.01 -19.42
N ALA A 291 -1.71 32.43 -20.03
CA ALA A 291 -0.69 31.64 -19.33
C ALA A 291 0.25 32.52 -18.49
N GLN A 292 -0.24 33.02 -17.35
CA GLN A 292 0.53 33.80 -16.38
C GLN A 292 0.62 33.06 -15.04
N TYR A 293 1.81 32.56 -14.71
CA TYR A 293 2.06 31.82 -13.47
C TYR A 293 2.92 32.57 -12.46
N ASN A 294 3.30 33.81 -12.75
CA ASN A 294 4.06 34.64 -11.83
C ASN A 294 3.09 35.38 -10.88
N PRO A 295 3.19 35.18 -9.55
CA PRO A 295 2.32 35.83 -8.58
C PRO A 295 2.44 37.36 -8.52
N THR A 296 3.49 37.95 -9.09
CA THR A 296 3.68 39.42 -9.09
C THR A 296 3.05 40.11 -10.30
N LYS A 297 2.53 39.36 -11.28
CA LYS A 297 1.94 39.91 -12.51
C LYS A 297 0.42 39.83 -12.46
N GLU A 298 -0.23 40.76 -13.18
CA GLU A 298 -1.69 40.73 -13.35
C GLU A 298 -2.15 39.44 -14.05
N ASN A 299 -3.39 39.05 -13.78
CA ASN A 299 -3.97 37.79 -14.28
C ASN A 299 -3.22 36.52 -13.82
N TYR A 300 -2.56 36.56 -12.66
CA TYR A 300 -1.90 35.41 -12.06
C TYR A 300 -2.83 34.21 -11.88
N ILE A 301 -2.38 33.06 -12.40
CA ILE A 301 -3.01 31.75 -12.24
C ILE A 301 -2.13 30.88 -11.33
N PRO A 302 -2.63 30.45 -10.16
CA PRO A 302 -1.91 29.49 -9.33
C PRO A 302 -1.68 28.16 -10.07
N ILE A 303 -0.47 27.61 -9.99
CA ILE A 303 -0.13 26.33 -10.64
C ILE A 303 -1.02 25.17 -10.17
N LYS A 304 -1.44 25.20 -8.89
CA LYS A 304 -2.39 24.22 -8.32
C LYS A 304 -3.70 24.17 -9.11
N SER A 305 -4.10 25.28 -9.73
CA SER A 305 -5.33 25.38 -10.52
C SER A 305 -5.27 24.51 -11.79
N LEU A 306 -4.07 24.22 -12.30
CA LEU A 306 -3.89 23.31 -13.45
C LEU A 306 -4.10 21.85 -13.06
N VAL A 307 -3.98 21.52 -11.78
CA VAL A 307 -4.15 20.16 -11.26
C VAL A 307 -5.60 19.89 -10.86
N LEU A 308 -6.46 20.92 -10.76
CA LEU A 308 -7.87 20.84 -10.35
C LEU A 308 -8.62 19.67 -10.99
N ASP A 309 -9.57 19.15 -10.24
CA ASP A 309 -10.15 17.83 -10.49
C ASP A 309 -10.90 17.78 -11.83
N THR A 310 -11.74 18.76 -12.15
CA THR A 310 -12.58 18.74 -13.36
C THR A 310 -12.15 19.76 -14.43
N ASP A 311 -12.41 19.43 -15.70
CA ASP A 311 -12.19 20.35 -16.81
C ASP A 311 -13.21 21.49 -16.84
N ALA A 312 -14.43 21.25 -16.32
CA ALA A 312 -15.46 22.28 -16.19
C ALA A 312 -15.03 23.41 -15.25
N GLU A 313 -14.49 23.08 -14.08
CA GLU A 313 -13.96 24.07 -13.15
C GLU A 313 -12.78 24.83 -13.75
N PHE A 314 -11.88 24.13 -14.44
CA PHE A 314 -10.76 24.77 -15.14
C PHE A 314 -11.26 25.76 -16.21
N CYS A 315 -12.20 25.36 -17.06
CA CYS A 315 -12.72 26.21 -18.13
C CYS A 315 -13.46 27.44 -17.58
N ASN A 316 -14.36 27.24 -16.61
CA ASN A 316 -15.20 28.31 -16.07
C ASN A 316 -14.42 29.27 -15.16
N ASN A 317 -13.57 28.74 -14.27
CA ASN A 317 -12.93 29.56 -13.25
C ASN A 317 -11.60 30.15 -13.71
N ILE A 318 -10.86 29.45 -14.57
CA ILE A 318 -9.50 29.82 -14.97
C ILE A 318 -9.46 30.31 -16.42
N ALA A 319 -9.88 29.48 -17.38
CA ALA A 319 -9.76 29.79 -18.79
C ALA A 319 -10.80 30.83 -19.27
N LYS A 320 -11.90 31.00 -18.53
CA LYS A 320 -13.04 31.87 -18.85
C LYS A 320 -13.64 31.55 -20.23
N CYS A 321 -13.79 30.27 -20.53
CA CYS A 321 -14.32 29.76 -21.79
C CYS A 321 -15.31 28.61 -21.55
N SER A 322 -15.99 28.17 -22.62
CA SER A 322 -16.81 26.96 -22.55
C SER A 322 -15.94 25.70 -22.55
N VAL A 323 -16.46 24.62 -21.95
CA VAL A 323 -15.82 23.28 -22.02
C VAL A 323 -15.80 22.77 -23.46
N TYR A 324 -16.76 23.18 -24.28
CA TYR A 324 -16.81 22.84 -25.70
C TYR A 324 -15.59 23.37 -26.46
N ASP A 325 -15.20 24.63 -26.23
CA ASP A 325 -14.03 25.24 -26.87
C ASP A 325 -12.74 24.54 -26.47
N PHE A 326 -12.63 24.18 -25.19
CA PHE A 326 -11.50 23.41 -24.69
C PHE A 326 -11.41 22.04 -25.38
N ASN A 327 -12.52 21.30 -25.45
CA ASN A 327 -12.56 20.01 -26.14
C ASN A 327 -12.26 20.12 -27.64
N LEU A 328 -12.69 21.19 -28.30
CA LEU A 328 -12.35 21.45 -29.70
C LEU A 328 -10.85 21.67 -29.86
N PHE A 329 -10.23 22.45 -28.97
CA PHE A 329 -8.78 22.63 -28.93
C PHE A 329 -8.04 21.33 -28.69
N LEU A 330 -8.50 20.47 -27.78
CA LEU A 330 -7.86 19.18 -27.51
C LEU A 330 -7.78 18.26 -28.74
N LYS A 331 -8.70 18.40 -29.71
CA LYS A 331 -8.66 17.65 -30.97
C LYS A 331 -7.57 18.14 -31.95
N THR A 332 -6.97 19.30 -31.68
CA THR A 332 -5.91 19.89 -32.52
C THR A 332 -4.49 19.58 -32.03
N LEU A 333 -4.37 18.94 -30.86
CA LEU A 333 -3.11 18.50 -30.24
C LEU A 333 -2.82 17.04 -30.58
#